data_AF-A0A150REM5-F1
#
_entry.id   AF-A0A150REM5-F1
#
_cell.length_a   1.000
_cell.length_b   1.000
_cell.length_c   1.000
_cell.angle_alpha   90.00
_cell.angle_beta   90.00
_cell.angle_gamma   90.00
#
_symmetry.space_group_name_H-M   'P 1'
#
loop_
_entity.id
_entity.type
_entity.pdbx_description
1 polymer ?
#
loop_
_entity_poly.entity_id
_entity_poly.type
_entity_poly.pdbx_seq_one_letter_code
_entity_poly.pdbx_strand_id
1 'polypeptide(L)' 'MGDSVTHFHFGECTVISSDGERIRLRQERDGRVREVSLTMLRIEPPTVDPATGKKQFRLARKN' A
#
# COMPACT_ATOMS: atom_id res chain seq x y z
N MET A 1 2.01 4.93 -9.53
CA MET A 1 3.33 4.41 -9.06
C MET A 1 4.02 5.53 -8.32
N GLY A 2 4.46 5.29 -7.08
CA GLY A 2 4.77 6.35 -6.12
C GLY A 2 3.60 6.74 -5.21
N ASP A 3 2.52 5.96 -5.24
CA ASP A 3 1.37 6.14 -4.36
C ASP A 3 1.70 5.61 -2.96
N SER A 4 1.37 6.40 -1.93
CA SER A 4 1.54 6.02 -0.53
C SER A 4 0.37 5.15 -0.08
N VAL A 5 0.68 4.05 0.59
CA VAL A 5 -0.30 3.09 1.06
C VAL A 5 -0.03 2.68 2.49
N THR A 6 -1.08 2.44 3.24
CA THR A 6 -0.98 1.98 4.62
C THR A 6 -1.39 0.52 4.68
N HIS A 7 -0.42 -0.36 4.94
CA HIS A 7 -0.65 -1.79 5.09
C HIS A 7 -0.90 -2.13 6.57
N PHE A 8 -1.94 -2.92 6.85
CA PHE A 8 -2.35 -3.26 8.22
C PHE A 8 -1.23 -3.86 9.10
N HIS A 9 -0.27 -4.57 8.50
CA HIS A 9 0.85 -5.18 9.22
C HIS A 9 2.18 -4.42 9.09
N PHE A 10 2.39 -3.70 7.99
CA PHE A 10 3.69 -3.07 7.69
C PHE A 10 3.69 -1.56 7.97
N GLY A 11 2.52 -0.94 8.15
CA GLY A 11 2.39 0.50 8.30
C GLY A 11 2.50 1.22 6.95
N GLU A 12 3.12 2.40 6.96
CA GLU A 12 3.30 3.24 5.77
C GLU A 12 4.30 2.63 4.78
N CYS A 13 3.82 2.44 3.57
CA CYS A 13 4.57 1.87 2.46
C CYS A 13 4.35 2.68 1.19
N THR A 14 5.30 2.61 0.27
CA THR A 14 5.20 3.22 -1.06
C THR A 14 5.06 2.12 -2.11
N VAL A 15 4.09 2.24 -3.02
CA VAL A 15 3.91 1.28 -4.11
C VAL A 15 4.99 1.48 -5.15
N ILE A 16 5.87 0.49 -5.28
CA ILE A 16 6.96 0.49 -6.25
C ILE A 16 6.49 -0.13 -7.56
N SER A 17 5.74 -1.23 -7.49
CA SER A 17 5.19 -1.90 -8.66
C SER A 17 3.92 -2.68 -8.33
N SER A 18 3.10 -2.91 -9.34
CA SER A 18 1.91 -3.78 -9.28
C SER A 18 1.78 -4.48 -10.62
N ASP A 19 1.61 -5.80 -10.60
CA ASP A 19 1.44 -6.63 -11.80
C ASP A 19 -0.01 -7.13 -11.96
N GLY A 20 -0.92 -6.67 -11.10
CA GLY A 20 -2.35 -7.04 -11.11
C GLY A 20 -2.70 -8.26 -10.25
N GLU A 21 -1.72 -9.14 -9.97
CA GLU A 21 -1.89 -10.27 -9.05
C GLU A 21 -1.17 -10.02 -7.71
N ARG A 22 -0.08 -9.26 -7.75
CA ARG A 22 0.78 -8.91 -6.63
C ARG A 22 1.16 -7.44 -6.68
N ILE A 23 1.45 -6.90 -5.52
CA ILE A 23 1.91 -5.54 -5.33
C ILE A 23 3.23 -5.55 -4.55
N ARG A 24 4.22 -4.79 -5.03
CA ARG A 24 5.47 -4.57 -4.31
C ARG A 24 5.41 -3.24 -3.57
N LEU A 25 5.57 -3.35 -2.27
CA LEU A 25 5.51 -2.26 -1.31
C LEU A 25 6.90 -2.03 -0.73
N ARG A 26 7.40 -0.80 -0.78
CA ARG A 26 8.56 -0.37 -0.01
C ARG A 26 8.09 0.13 1.34
N GLN A 27 8.54 -0.46 2.43
CA GLN A 27 8.29 0.12 3.75
C GLN A 27 9.11 1.41 3.91
N GLU A 28 8.49 2.49 4.38
CA GLU A 28 9.21 3.73 4.68
C GLU A 28 10.10 3.59 5.93
N ARG A 29 9.70 2.72 6.86
CA ARG A 29 10.43 2.50 8.11
C ARG A 29 11.85 1.98 7.92
N ASP A 30 12.03 0.99 7.06
CA ASP A 30 13.29 0.25 6.89
C ASP A 30 13.77 0.16 5.43
N GLY A 31 13.01 0.71 4.48
CA GLY A 31 13.28 0.64 3.06
C GLY A 31 13.09 -0.76 2.46
N ARG A 32 12.62 -1.76 3.22
CA ARG A 32 12.48 -3.13 2.71
C ARG A 32 11.33 -3.22 1.73
N VAL A 33 11.60 -3.91 0.62
CA VAL A 33 10.59 -4.23 -0.39
C VAL A 33 9.91 -5.55 -0.02
N ARG A 34 8.58 -5.54 0.03
CA ARG A 34 7.74 -6.72 0.25
C ARG A 34 6.78 -6.89 -0.91
N GLU A 35 6.67 -8.12 -1.40
CA GLU A 35 5.67 -8.49 -2.38
C GLU A 35 4.47 -9.11 -1.67
N VAL A 36 3.27 -8.61 -1.96
CA VAL A 36 2.03 -9.06 -1.35
C VAL A 36 1.03 -9.42 -2.43
N SER A 37 0.38 -10.58 -2.28
CA SER A 37 -0.66 -11.01 -3.23
C SER A 37 -1.94 -10.18 -3.04
N LEU A 38 -2.43 -9.60 -4.13
CA LEU A 38 -3.68 -8.84 -4.17
C LEU A 38 -4.90 -9.73 -3.92
N THR A 39 -4.78 -11.04 -4.14
CA THR A 39 -5.87 -12.02 -3.93
C THR A 39 -6.33 -12.07 -2.47
N MET A 40 -5.41 -11.85 -1.52
CA MET A 40 -5.66 -11.83 -0.07
C MET A 40 -5.81 -10.42 0.51
N LEU A 41 -5.72 -9.40 -0.34
CA LEU A 41 -5.85 -8.00 0.05
C LEU A 41 -7.18 -7.43 -0.40
N ARG A 42 -7.73 -6.54 0.43
CA ARG A 42 -8.83 -5.66 0.08
C ARG A 42 -8.27 -4.25 0.02
N ILE A 43 -8.36 -3.64 -1.16
CA ILE A 43 -8.03 -2.22 -1.35
C ILE A 43 -9.25 -1.43 -0.87
N GLU A 44 -9.07 -0.66 0.19
CA GLU A 44 -10.08 0.28 0.66
C GLU A 44 -10.04 1.56 -0.20
N PRO A 45 -11.15 2.30 -0.30
CA PRO A 45 -11.17 3.56 -1.02
C PRO A 45 -10.08 4.51 -0.49
N PRO A 46 -9.33 5.18 -1.38
CA PRO A 46 -8.23 6.04 -0.96
C PRO A 46 -8.76 7.21 -0.14
N THR A 47 -8.13 7.47 0.99
CA THR A 47 -8.32 8.71 1.74
C THR A 47 -7.39 9.77 1.19
N VAL A 48 -7.89 11.00 1.02
CA VAL A 48 -7.02 12.13 0.66
C VAL A 48 -6.41 12.64 1.94
N ASP A 49 -5.09 12.61 2.02
CA ASP A 49 -4.37 13.16 3.16
C ASP A 49 -4.54 14.70 3.16
N PRO A 50 -5.12 15.30 4.21
CA PRO A 50 -5.43 16.72 4.22
C PRO A 50 -4.18 17.61 4.33
N ALA A 51 -3.02 17.08 4.74
CA ALA A 51 -1.78 17.83 4.89
C ALA A 51 -0.97 17.90 3.59
N THR A 52 -1.02 16.85 2.78
CA THR A 52 -0.21 16.72 1.54
C THR A 52 -1.05 16.74 0.26
N GLY A 53 -2.39 16.61 0.38
CA GLY A 53 -3.31 16.50 -0.75
C GLY A 53 -3.16 15.20 -1.55
N LYS A 54 -2.32 14.26 -1.08
CA LYS A 54 -2.04 13.01 -1.78
C LYS A 54 -3.08 11.95 -1.44
N LYS A 55 -3.38 11.09 -2.42
CA LYS A 55 -4.21 9.90 -2.21
C LYS A 55 -3.41 8.86 -1.45
N GLN A 56 -3.89 8.50 -0.27
CA GLN A 56 -3.35 7.41 0.53
C GLN A 56 -4.31 6.21 0.41
N PHE A 57 -3.83 5.09 -0.13
CA PHE A 57 -4.64 3.87 -0.22
C PHE A 57 -4.45 3.03 1.05
N ARG A 58 -5.53 2.46 1.57
CA ARG A 58 -5.44 1.54 2.71
C ARG A 58 -5.61 0.12 2.24
N LEU A 59 -4.68 -0.75 2.66
CA LEU A 59 -4.72 -2.18 2.37
C LEU A 59 -5.20 -2.91 3.62
N ALA A 60 -6.38 -3.51 3.52
CA ALA A 60 -6.95 -4.39 4.53
C ALA A 60 -6.76 -5.86 4.12
N ARG A 61 -6.76 -6.77 5.10
CA ARG A 61 -6.77 -8.20 4.84
C ARG A 61 -8.19 -8.63 4.41
N LYS A 62 -8.31 -9.44 3.35
CA LYS A 62 -9.54 -10.21 3.11
C LYS A 62 -9.60 -11.31 4.17
N ASN A 63 -10.63 -11.28 5.02
CA ASN A 63 -11.02 -12.44 5.83
C ASN A 63 -11.62 -13.52 4.94
#